data_AF-A0AAD5Y351-F1
#
_entry.id   AF-A0AAD5Y351-F1
#
_cell.length_a   1.000
_cell.length_b   1.000
_cell.length_c   1.000
_cell.angle_alpha   90.00
_cell.angle_beta   90.00
_cell.angle_gamma   90.00
#
_symmetry.space_group_name_H-M   'P 1'
#
loop_
_entity.id
_entity.type
_entity.pdbx_description
1 polymer ?
#
loop_
_entity_poly.entity_id
_entity_poly.type
_entity_poly.pdbx_seq_one_letter_code
_entity_poly.pdbx_strand_id
1 'polypeptide(L)'
;MKPSSNKAPSILVREKAIIVNLGNIRALIKDDCVYIFDSPSEETHEIQSFLMHELQGNILSNSSSKYFELKCLEAILNTNLHSLLKTQSVILPQIEDVLEKLNLEVNQELLKSLLILKNEFTQFKATVDSVHRLYDNLLSNNEDLASMFLSEKAHNKPRKCEDHGEVELLLEHYQGSLYG
;
A
#
# COMPACT_ATOMS: atom_id res chain seq x y z
N MET A 1 11.55 -3.88 -22.90
CA MET A 1 12.18 -4.54 -21.74
C MET A 1 11.16 -4.51 -20.61
N LYS A 2 10.53 -5.63 -20.24
CA LYS A 2 9.55 -5.65 -19.13
C LYS A 2 10.33 -5.46 -17.81
N PRO A 3 10.02 -4.47 -16.96
CA PRO A 3 10.52 -4.48 -15.59
C PRO A 3 9.71 -5.50 -14.79
N SER A 4 9.96 -6.80 -15.02
CA SER A 4 9.42 -7.87 -14.19
C SER A 4 10.26 -7.99 -12.93
N SER A 5 10.00 -7.10 -11.97
CA SER A 5 10.38 -7.31 -10.58
C SER A 5 9.41 -6.50 -9.73
N ASN A 6 8.13 -6.86 -9.75
CA ASN A 6 7.24 -6.46 -8.67
C ASN A 6 7.74 -7.20 -7.41
N LYS A 7 8.65 -6.57 -6.67
CA LYS A 7 9.19 -7.12 -5.43
C LYS A 7 8.03 -7.26 -4.44
N ALA A 8 8.05 -8.30 -3.62
CA ALA A 8 7.07 -8.49 -2.56
C ALA A 8 6.91 -7.20 -1.73
N PRO A 9 5.68 -6.87 -1.30
CA PRO A 9 5.45 -5.69 -0.48
C PRO A 9 6.29 -5.76 0.79
N SER A 10 6.91 -4.65 1.16
CA SER A 10 7.80 -4.59 2.32
C SER A 10 7.83 -3.19 2.92
N ILE A 11 7.78 -3.12 4.25
CA ILE A 11 8.12 -1.94 5.04
C ILE A 11 9.29 -2.33 5.91
N LEU A 12 10.42 -1.66 5.73
CA LEU A 12 11.66 -1.96 6.44
C LEU A 12 12.02 -0.79 7.33
N VAL A 13 11.92 -0.99 8.63
CA VAL A 13 12.34 0.00 9.63
C VAL A 13 13.86 -0.06 9.77
N ARG A 14 14.51 1.10 9.70
CA ARG A 14 15.96 1.27 9.87
C ARG A 14 16.20 2.33 10.92
N GLU A 15 17.46 2.45 11.33
CA GLU A 15 17.88 3.38 12.38
C GLU A 15 17.39 4.81 12.10
N LYS A 16 17.54 5.29 10.87
CA LYS A 16 17.25 6.69 10.45
C LYS A 16 16.25 6.82 9.30
N ALA A 17 15.59 5.73 8.91
CA ALA A 17 14.66 5.75 7.79
C ALA A 17 13.66 4.60 7.85
N ILE A 18 12.53 4.76 7.18
CA ILE A 18 11.58 3.69 6.85
C ILE A 18 11.59 3.53 5.34
N ILE A 19 11.91 2.34 4.85
CA ILE A 19 11.91 2.02 3.42
C ILE A 19 10.62 1.30 3.09
N VAL A 20 9.84 1.85 2.16
CA VAL A 20 8.53 1.33 1.78
C VAL A 20 8.54 0.88 0.32
N ASN A 21 8.09 -0.34 0.07
CA ASN A 21 7.81 -0.90 -1.24
C ASN A 21 6.39 -1.48 -1.20
N LEU A 22 5.42 -0.79 -1.80
CA LEU A 22 4.01 -1.13 -1.76
C LEU A 22 3.39 -0.92 -3.15
N GLY A 23 3.21 -2.02 -3.90
CA GLY A 23 2.75 -1.97 -5.28
C GLY A 23 3.66 -1.10 -6.14
N ASN A 24 3.09 -0.04 -6.71
CA ASN A 24 3.83 0.92 -7.55
C ASN A 24 4.54 2.03 -6.75
N ILE A 25 4.42 2.03 -5.42
CA ILE A 25 5.02 3.03 -4.56
C ILE A 25 6.34 2.52 -4.00
N ARG A 26 7.40 3.30 -4.22
CA ARG A 26 8.72 3.10 -3.61
C ARG A 26 9.10 4.39 -2.92
N ALA A 27 9.31 4.32 -1.62
CA ALA A 27 9.60 5.51 -0.82
C ALA A 27 10.66 5.25 0.26
N LEU A 28 11.39 6.30 0.61
CA LEU A 28 12.25 6.35 1.80
C LEU A 28 11.80 7.53 2.64
N ILE A 29 11.29 7.23 3.83
CA ILE A 29 10.80 8.21 4.79
C ILE A 29 11.91 8.46 5.82
N LYS A 30 12.23 9.72 6.08
CA LYS A 30 13.04 10.18 7.21
C LYS A 30 12.17 10.97 8.18
N ASP A 31 12.76 11.44 9.27
CA ASP A 31 12.13 12.34 10.24
C ASP A 31 11.82 13.73 9.68
N ASP A 32 12.53 14.18 8.64
CA ASP A 32 12.42 15.54 8.10
C ASP A 32 12.02 15.62 6.61
N CYS A 33 12.12 14.50 5.88
CA CYS A 33 11.84 14.45 4.45
C CYS A 33 11.39 13.06 3.98
N VAL A 34 10.75 13.01 2.81
CA VAL A 34 10.39 11.77 2.12
C VAL A 34 10.91 11.80 0.69
N TYR A 35 11.54 10.71 0.27
CA TYR A 35 11.98 10.50 -1.10
C TYR A 35 11.05 9.50 -1.78
N ILE A 36 10.43 9.91 -2.88
CA ILE A 36 9.62 9.02 -3.73
C ILE A 36 10.46 8.63 -4.94
N PHE A 37 10.63 7.34 -5.17
CA PHE A 37 11.39 6.82 -6.30
C PHE A 37 10.45 6.62 -7.49
N ASP A 38 10.79 7.26 -8.60
CA ASP A 38 9.98 7.21 -9.80
C ASP A 38 10.07 5.85 -10.50
N SER A 39 8.95 5.43 -11.09
CA SER A 39 8.90 4.29 -12.02
C SER A 39 8.67 4.85 -13.42
N PRO A 40 9.47 4.47 -14.44
CA PRO A 40 9.43 5.08 -15.77
C PRO A 40 8.20 4.68 -16.61
N SER A 41 7.11 4.25 -15.99
CA SER A 41 5.89 3.77 -16.65
C SER A 41 4.79 4.82 -16.63
N GLU A 42 4.14 5.05 -17.77
CA GLU A 42 3.00 5.99 -17.87
C GLU A 42 1.85 5.62 -16.91
N GLU A 43 1.63 4.33 -16.67
CA GLU A 43 0.60 3.80 -15.76
C GLU A 43 0.81 4.19 -14.29
N THR A 44 2.04 4.56 -13.89
CA THR A 44 2.33 4.93 -12.49
C THR A 44 2.14 6.40 -12.17
N HIS A 45 1.96 7.26 -13.19
CA HIS A 45 1.84 8.71 -12.99
C HIS A 45 0.58 9.11 -12.22
N GLU A 46 -0.54 8.41 -12.41
CA GLU A 46 -1.78 8.74 -11.70
C GLU A 46 -1.66 8.44 -10.21
N ILE A 47 -1.16 7.26 -9.86
CA ILE A 47 -0.93 6.84 -8.47
C ILE A 47 0.08 7.77 -7.79
N GLN A 48 1.14 8.16 -8.51
CA GLN A 48 2.14 9.09 -8.00
C GLN A 48 1.56 10.49 -7.79
N SER A 49 0.70 10.98 -8.70
CA SER A 49 0.02 12.26 -8.55
C SER A 49 -0.92 12.27 -7.35
N PHE A 50 -1.67 11.18 -7.16
CA PHE A 50 -2.49 10.96 -5.96
C PHE A 50 -1.63 10.97 -4.69
N LEU A 51 -0.50 10.25 -4.68
CA LEU A 51 0.42 10.24 -3.55
C LEU A 51 0.96 11.64 -3.22
N MET A 52 1.33 12.43 -4.24
CA MET A 52 1.83 13.80 -4.02
C MET A 52 0.75 14.70 -3.41
N HIS A 53 -0.50 14.56 -3.87
CA HIS A 53 -1.64 15.27 -3.28
C HIS A 53 -1.85 14.87 -1.82
N GLU A 54 -1.85 13.57 -1.51
CA GLU A 54 -2.00 13.07 -0.15
C GLU A 54 -0.86 13.52 0.78
N LEU A 55 0.38 13.49 0.31
CA LEU A 55 1.53 13.98 1.07
C LEU A 55 1.40 15.46 1.38
N GLN A 56 1.03 16.29 0.39
CA GLN A 56 0.80 17.72 0.60
C GLN A 56 -0.33 17.95 1.60
N GLY A 57 -1.44 17.23 1.48
CA GLY A 57 -2.58 17.31 2.39
C GLY A 57 -2.23 16.92 3.84
N ASN A 58 -1.58 15.78 4.04
CA ASN A 58 -1.25 15.25 5.36
C ASN A 58 -0.14 16.05 6.05
N ILE A 59 0.85 16.53 5.31
CA ILE A 59 1.93 17.34 5.86
C ILE A 59 1.39 18.71 6.30
N LEU A 60 0.56 19.36 5.47
CA LEU A 60 0.03 20.71 5.72
C LEU A 60 -1.14 20.74 6.71
N SER A 61 -1.85 19.62 6.90
CA SER A 61 -2.96 19.55 7.86
C SER A 61 -2.47 19.32 9.29
N ASN A 62 -3.26 19.80 10.26
CA ASN A 62 -3.12 19.43 11.68
C ASN A 62 -3.68 18.01 11.93
N SER A 63 -3.22 17.03 11.14
CA SER A 63 -3.75 15.67 11.07
C SER A 63 -3.55 14.81 12.33
N SER A 64 -4.02 13.56 12.21
CA SER A 64 -3.98 12.42 13.15
C SER A 64 -2.69 12.29 13.97
N SER A 65 -1.52 12.52 13.36
CA SER A 65 -0.22 12.41 14.01
C SER A 65 0.57 13.71 13.96
N LYS A 66 1.30 14.01 15.04
CA LYS A 66 2.27 15.12 15.07
C LYS A 66 3.61 14.76 14.43
N TYR A 67 3.86 13.49 14.14
CA TYR A 67 5.14 13.01 13.62
C TYR A 67 5.14 13.01 12.09
N PHE A 68 6.15 13.64 11.49
CA PHE A 68 6.26 13.77 10.04
C PHE A 68 6.32 12.41 9.35
N GLU A 69 7.07 11.48 9.91
CA GLU A 69 7.26 10.14 9.37
C GLU A 69 5.95 9.32 9.34
N LEU A 70 5.07 9.50 10.34
CA LEU A 70 3.78 8.83 10.40
C LEU A 70 2.78 9.45 9.42
N LYS A 71 2.79 10.78 9.24
CA LYS A 71 1.99 11.45 8.21
C LYS A 71 2.36 10.97 6.80
N CYS A 72 3.66 10.80 6.54
CA CYS A 72 4.15 10.25 5.28
C CYS A 72 3.75 8.80 5.09
N LEU A 73 3.88 7.99 6.14
CA LEU A 73 3.46 6.59 6.11
C LEU A 73 1.96 6.49 5.81
N GLU A 74 1.12 7.23 6.52
CA GLU A 74 -0.33 7.29 6.30
C GLU A 74 -0.70 7.62 4.85
N ALA A 75 -0.08 8.65 4.26
CA ALA A 75 -0.32 9.01 2.86
C ALA A 75 0.03 7.87 1.90
N ILE A 76 1.12 7.14 2.16
CA ILE A 76 1.54 5.99 1.35
C ILE A 76 0.57 4.81 1.52
N LEU A 77 0.13 4.50 2.74
CA LEU A 77 -0.84 3.43 3.01
C LEU A 77 -2.18 3.74 2.33
N ASN A 78 -2.67 4.99 2.44
CA ASN A 78 -3.90 5.42 1.78
C ASN A 78 -3.80 5.33 0.26
N THR A 79 -2.68 5.76 -0.32
CA THR A 79 -2.43 5.63 -1.77
C THR A 79 -2.42 4.16 -2.21
N ASN A 80 -1.81 3.26 -1.42
CA ASN A 80 -1.80 1.84 -1.73
C ASN A 80 -3.22 1.24 -1.69
N LEU A 81 -4.00 1.56 -0.64
CA LEU A 81 -5.39 1.15 -0.52
C LEU A 81 -6.23 1.66 -1.70
N HIS A 82 -6.10 2.94 -2.04
CA HIS A 82 -6.77 3.54 -3.20
C HIS A 82 -6.46 2.78 -4.50
N SER A 83 -5.18 2.46 -4.74
CA SER A 83 -4.78 1.69 -5.92
C SER A 83 -5.37 0.28 -5.96
N LEU A 84 -5.48 -0.40 -4.81
CA LEU A 84 -6.08 -1.73 -4.73
C LEU A 84 -7.59 -1.69 -4.98
N LEU A 85 -8.30 -0.76 -4.34
CA LEU A 85 -9.74 -0.56 -4.54
C LEU A 85 -10.08 -0.19 -5.98
N LYS A 86 -9.27 0.67 -6.61
CA LYS A 86 -9.42 1.01 -8.03
C LYS A 86 -9.25 -0.21 -8.93
N THR A 87 -8.28 -1.07 -8.64
CA THR A 87 -8.07 -2.30 -9.42
C THR A 87 -9.26 -3.24 -9.27
N GLN A 88 -9.77 -3.40 -8.06
CA GLN A 88 -10.96 -4.21 -7.76
C GLN A 88 -12.21 -3.69 -8.50
N SER A 89 -12.43 -2.37 -8.52
CA SER A 89 -13.59 -1.77 -9.18
C SER A 89 -13.56 -1.88 -10.71
N VAL A 90 -12.40 -2.20 -11.30
CA VAL A 90 -12.26 -2.50 -12.73
C VAL A 90 -12.47 -3.99 -13.01
N ILE A 91 -11.86 -4.88 -12.20
CA ILE A 91 -11.86 -6.33 -12.47
C ILE A 91 -13.24 -6.95 -12.19
N LEU A 92 -13.90 -6.61 -11.07
CA LEU A 92 -15.13 -7.28 -10.67
C LEU A 92 -16.28 -7.10 -11.68
N PRO A 93 -16.59 -5.88 -12.17
CA PRO A 93 -17.67 -5.70 -13.15
C PRO A 93 -17.41 -6.44 -14.47
N GLN A 94 -16.14 -6.57 -14.88
CA GLN A 94 -15.80 -7.31 -16.10
C GLN A 94 -16.06 -8.81 -15.95
N ILE A 95 -15.80 -9.36 -14.76
CA ILE A 95 -16.11 -10.77 -14.45
C ILE A 95 -17.63 -10.98 -14.47
N GLU A 96 -18.39 -10.09 -13.82
CA GLU A 96 -19.86 -10.16 -13.78
C GLU A 96 -20.46 -10.13 -15.18
N ASP A 97 -20.05 -9.18 -16.03
CA ASP A 97 -20.51 -9.05 -17.43
C ASP A 97 -20.23 -10.32 -18.26
N VAL A 98 -19.04 -10.92 -18.11
CA VAL A 98 -18.71 -12.15 -18.84
C VAL A 98 -19.53 -13.34 -18.33
N LEU A 99 -19.78 -13.44 -17.03
CA LEU A 99 -20.61 -14.50 -16.45
C LEU A 99 -22.07 -14.36 -16.85
N GLU A 100 -22.62 -13.15 -16.89
CA GLU A 100 -23.98 -12.90 -17.39
C GLU A 100 -24.14 -13.32 -18.85
N LYS A 101 -23.18 -12.98 -19.71
CA LYS A 101 -23.17 -13.41 -21.12
C LYS A 101 -23.10 -14.94 -21.26
N LEU A 102 -22.27 -15.60 -20.45
CA LEU A 102 -22.17 -17.06 -20.43
C LEU A 102 -23.44 -17.76 -19.96
N ASN A 103 -24.23 -17.14 -19.07
CA ASN A 103 -25.53 -17.67 -18.65
C ASN A 103 -26.56 -17.64 -19.80
N LEU A 104 -26.44 -16.70 -20.74
CA LEU A 104 -27.31 -16.62 -21.92
C LEU A 104 -26.86 -17.58 -23.02
N GLU A 105 -25.57 -17.58 -23.35
CA GLU A 105 -25.00 -18.43 -24.38
C GLU A 105 -23.54 -18.79 -24.08
N VAL A 106 -23.24 -20.08 -24.11
CA VAL A 106 -21.86 -20.56 -23.95
C VAL A 106 -21.17 -20.58 -25.31
N ASN A 107 -20.11 -19.80 -25.47
CA ASN A 107 -19.25 -19.84 -26.64
C ASN A 107 -17.76 -19.77 -26.28
N GLN A 108 -16.90 -20.12 -27.25
CA GLN A 108 -15.46 -20.23 -27.05
C GLN A 108 -14.79 -18.89 -26.72
N GLU A 109 -15.31 -17.77 -27.23
CA GLU A 109 -14.74 -16.44 -27.00
C GLU A 109 -14.98 -15.98 -25.55
N LEU A 110 -16.20 -16.17 -25.05
CA LEU A 110 -16.55 -15.85 -23.66
C LEU A 110 -15.76 -16.71 -22.66
N LEU A 111 -15.56 -18.00 -22.95
CA LEU A 111 -14.72 -18.87 -22.11
C LEU A 111 -13.24 -18.42 -22.09
N LYS A 112 -12.71 -17.94 -23.23
CA LYS A 112 -11.36 -17.37 -23.28
C LYS A 112 -11.26 -16.07 -22.47
N SER A 113 -12.24 -15.18 -22.59
CA SER A 113 -12.30 -13.94 -21.80
C SER A 113 -12.38 -14.24 -20.30
N LEU A 114 -13.22 -15.19 -19.89
CA LEU A 114 -13.32 -15.60 -18.49
C LEU A 114 -12.00 -16.17 -17.96
N LEU A 115 -11.26 -16.94 -18.76
CA LEU A 115 -9.96 -17.47 -18.37
C LEU A 115 -8.93 -16.35 -18.14
N ILE A 116 -8.92 -15.32 -19.00
CA ILE A 116 -8.03 -14.16 -18.84
C ILE A 116 -8.37 -13.41 -17.54
N LEU A 117 -9.65 -13.07 -17.35
CA LEU A 117 -10.11 -12.37 -16.15
C LEU A 117 -9.85 -13.17 -14.87
N LYS A 118 -10.02 -14.50 -14.90
CA LYS A 118 -9.66 -15.38 -13.78
C LYS A 118 -8.18 -15.25 -13.43
N ASN A 119 -7.30 -15.24 -14.43
CA ASN A 119 -5.86 -15.14 -14.21
C ASN A 119 -5.49 -13.77 -13.61
N GLU A 120 -6.07 -12.68 -14.12
CA GLU A 120 -5.89 -11.33 -13.59
C GLU A 120 -6.39 -11.20 -12.16
N PHE A 121 -7.60 -11.70 -11.87
CA PHE A 121 -8.15 -11.72 -10.52
C PHE A 121 -7.30 -12.54 -9.55
N THR A 122 -6.75 -13.68 -10.00
CA THR A 122 -5.85 -14.50 -9.18
C THR A 122 -4.57 -13.74 -8.84
N GLN A 123 -4.00 -13.00 -9.78
CA GLN A 123 -2.82 -12.16 -9.53
C GLN A 123 -3.13 -10.99 -8.60
N PHE A 124 -4.29 -10.35 -8.78
CA PHE A 124 -4.78 -9.30 -7.89
C PHE A 124 -4.93 -9.83 -6.46
N LYS A 125 -5.61 -10.97 -6.29
CA LYS A 125 -5.76 -11.63 -4.99
C LYS A 125 -4.40 -11.94 -4.35
N ALA A 126 -3.46 -12.50 -5.09
CA ALA A 126 -2.12 -12.79 -4.57
C ALA A 126 -1.38 -11.52 -4.10
N THR A 127 -1.63 -10.39 -4.76
CA THR A 127 -1.09 -9.08 -4.37
C THR A 127 -1.70 -8.61 -3.05
N VAL A 128 -3.04 -8.63 -2.93
CA VAL A 128 -3.76 -8.27 -1.71
C VAL A 128 -3.33 -9.16 -0.54
N ASP A 129 -3.28 -10.49 -0.74
CA ASP A 129 -2.84 -11.44 0.27
C ASP A 129 -1.38 -11.17 0.73
N SER A 130 -0.52 -10.65 -0.16
CA SER A 130 0.85 -10.27 0.19
C SER A 130 0.90 -9.00 1.03
N VAL A 131 0.02 -8.04 0.77
CA VAL A 131 -0.12 -6.83 1.59
C VAL A 131 -0.68 -7.17 2.97
N HIS A 132 -1.64 -8.09 3.08
CA HIS A 132 -2.11 -8.58 4.38
C HIS A 132 -0.97 -9.21 5.20
N ARG A 133 -0.20 -10.12 4.60
CA ARG A 133 0.96 -10.74 5.27
C ARG A 133 1.98 -9.70 5.72
N LEU A 134 2.17 -8.62 4.96
CA LEU A 134 3.05 -7.52 5.37
C LEU A 134 2.53 -6.87 6.66
N TYR A 135 1.23 -6.54 6.75
CA TYR A 135 0.65 -5.96 7.95
C TYR A 135 0.76 -6.91 9.14
N ASP A 136 0.42 -8.20 8.98
CA ASP A 136 0.53 -9.21 10.05
C ASP A 136 1.97 -9.29 10.61
N ASN A 137 2.96 -9.34 9.71
CA ASN A 137 4.36 -9.39 10.10
C ASN A 137 4.78 -8.12 10.85
N LEU A 138 4.35 -6.95 10.37
CA LEU A 138 4.73 -5.66 10.95
C LEU A 138 4.09 -5.45 12.33
N LEU A 139 2.80 -5.74 12.46
CA LEU A 139 2.05 -5.64 13.71
C LEU A 139 2.53 -6.65 14.76
N SER A 140 3.11 -7.78 14.33
CA SER A 140 3.68 -8.76 15.26
C SER A 140 5.02 -8.35 15.89
N ASN A 141 5.67 -7.28 15.40
CA ASN A 141 6.99 -6.86 15.86
C ASN A 141 6.97 -5.47 16.52
N ASN A 142 6.73 -5.45 17.82
CA ASN A 142 6.69 -4.24 18.64
C ASN A 142 7.98 -3.40 18.57
N GLU A 143 9.16 -4.03 18.40
CA GLU A 143 10.44 -3.32 18.27
C GLU A 143 10.52 -2.52 16.97
N ASP A 144 10.03 -3.10 15.87
CA ASP A 144 9.94 -2.39 14.59
C ASP A 144 8.93 -1.24 14.68
N LEU A 145 7.77 -1.47 15.30
CA LEU A 145 6.75 -0.44 15.49
C LEU A 145 7.27 0.74 16.32
N ALA A 146 7.89 0.48 17.48
CA ALA A 146 8.51 1.54 18.30
C ALA A 146 9.64 2.25 17.55
N SER A 147 10.37 1.51 16.70
CA SER A 147 11.43 2.06 15.85
C SER A 147 10.91 2.89 14.68
N MET A 148 9.60 2.97 14.43
CA MET A 148 9.04 3.84 13.39
C MET A 148 9.07 5.33 13.76
N PHE A 149 9.21 5.69 15.05
CA PHE A 149 9.27 7.09 15.50
C PHE A 149 10.65 7.69 15.26
N LEU A 150 10.94 7.99 13.99
CA LEU A 150 12.21 8.56 13.52
C LEU A 150 12.52 9.91 14.16
N SER A 151 11.51 10.78 14.31
CA SER A 151 11.65 12.11 14.91
C SER A 151 12.19 12.00 16.33
N GLU A 152 11.67 11.07 17.15
CA GLU A 152 12.12 10.94 18.54
C GLU A 152 13.51 10.31 18.63
N LYS A 153 13.83 9.36 17.74
CA LYS A 153 15.19 8.81 17.60
C LYS A 153 16.20 9.89 17.23
N ALA A 154 15.86 10.79 16.30
CA ALA A 154 16.72 11.91 15.90
C ALA A 154 17.02 12.86 17.08
N HIS A 155 16.08 12.99 18.03
CA HIS A 155 16.26 13.75 19.27
C HIS A 155 16.89 12.95 20.42
N ASN A 156 17.45 11.76 20.16
CA ASN A 156 18.02 10.84 21.16
C ASN A 156 17.04 10.42 22.26
N LYS A 157 15.76 10.30 21.92
CA LYS A 157 14.69 9.83 22.81
C LYS A 157 13.96 8.64 22.19
N PRO A 158 14.65 7.49 21.97
CA PRO A 158 14.00 6.33 21.39
C PRO A 158 12.84 5.86 22.28
N ARG A 159 11.73 5.46 21.65
CA ARG A 159 10.60 4.86 22.35
C ARG A 159 10.95 3.50 22.90
N LYS A 160 10.25 3.11 23.96
CA LYS A 160 10.28 1.73 24.46
C LYS A 160 9.42 0.84 23.57
N CYS A 161 9.68 -0.47 23.60
CA CYS A 161 8.93 -1.45 22.83
C CYS A 161 7.45 -1.54 23.19
N GLU A 162 6.97 -0.89 24.26
CA GLU A 162 5.53 -0.84 24.58
C GLU A 162 4.85 0.46 24.12
N ASP A 163 5.61 1.45 23.66
CA ASP A 163 5.12 2.79 23.33
C ASP A 163 4.89 2.96 21.81
N HIS A 164 4.13 2.05 21.20
CA HIS A 164 3.84 2.05 19.76
C HIS A 164 2.36 2.21 19.39
N GLY A 165 1.48 2.46 20.36
CA GLY A 165 0.03 2.42 20.12
C GLY A 165 -0.48 3.34 19.00
N GLU A 166 0.16 4.49 18.76
CA GLU A 166 -0.23 5.41 17.67
C GLU A 166 0.02 4.81 16.29
N VAL A 167 1.18 4.18 16.07
CA VAL A 167 1.49 3.56 14.77
C VAL A 167 0.79 2.22 14.58
N GLU A 168 0.58 1.47 15.66
CA GLU A 168 -0.21 0.25 15.67
C GLU A 168 -1.66 0.54 15.23
N LEU A 169 -2.33 1.52 15.86
CA LEU A 169 -3.68 1.92 15.50
C LEU A 169 -3.78 2.38 14.03
N LEU A 170 -2.78 3.13 13.55
CA LEU A 170 -2.68 3.54 12.15
C LEU A 170 -2.65 2.30 11.22
N LEU A 171 -1.77 1.35 11.50
CA LEU A 171 -1.62 0.14 10.68
C LEU A 171 -2.86 -0.76 10.75
N GLU A 172 -3.45 -0.95 11.93
CA GLU A 172 -4.69 -1.71 12.13
C GLU A 172 -5.87 -1.09 11.35
N HIS A 173 -5.95 0.24 11.31
CA HIS A 173 -6.97 0.92 10.51
C HIS A 173 -6.89 0.53 9.03
N TYR A 174 -5.71 0.65 8.41
CA TYR A 174 -5.52 0.29 6.99
C TYR A 174 -5.60 -1.21 6.74
N GLN A 175 -5.16 -2.05 7.69
CA GLN A 175 -5.35 -3.49 7.61
C GLN A 175 -6.84 -3.85 7.62
N GLY A 176 -7.63 -3.21 8.48
CA GLY A 176 -9.09 -3.35 8.56
C GLY A 176 -9.80 -2.90 7.30
N SER A 177 -9.40 -1.75 6.72
CA SER A 177 -9.97 -1.23 5.49
C SER A 177 -9.74 -2.09 4.25
N LEU A 178 -8.76 -3.01 4.27
CA LEU A 178 -8.57 -3.99 3.19
C LEU A 178 -9.57 -5.16 3.27
N TYR A 179 -10.25 -5.36 4.41
CA TYR A 179 -11.25 -6.42 4.59
C TYR A 179 -12.68 -5.98 4.26
N GLY A 180 -12.95 -4.67 4.18
CA GLY A 180 -14.28 -4.10 3.90
C GLY A 180 -14.51 -3.82 2.43
#